data_AF-A0A3E2NX45-F1
#
_entry.id   AF-A0A3E2NX45-F1
#
_cell.length_a   1.000
_cell.length_b   1.000
_cell.length_c   1.000
_cell.angle_alpha   90.00
_cell.angle_beta   90.00
_cell.angle_gamma   90.00
#
_symmetry.space_group_name_H-M   'P 1'
#
loop_
_entity.id
_entity.type
_entity.pdbx_description
1 polymer ?
#
loop_
_entity_poly.entity_id
_entity_poly.type
_entity_poly.pdbx_seq_one_letter_code
_entity_poly.pdbx_strand_id
1 'polypeptide(L)'
;MISISNADVQKDGTIHDPSNKLKVKAFNLLKARFKPRKGEVRFFVTAGDEKLAFETEGYERHRQLHILQMISHYCVYLGLLEAQIHTHLPAA
;
A
#
# COMPACT_ATOMS: atom_id res chain seq x y z
N MET A 1 10.73 -4.56 11.31
CA MET A 1 11.08 -5.48 10.22
C MET A 1 9.84 -5.63 9.35
N ILE A 2 9.91 -5.24 8.07
CA ILE A 2 8.79 -5.38 7.13
C ILE A 2 8.82 -6.81 6.61
N SER A 3 7.75 -7.57 6.83
CA SER A 3 7.60 -8.92 6.28
C SER A 3 6.65 -8.87 5.11
N ILE A 4 7.09 -9.39 3.95
CA ILE A 4 6.29 -9.51 2.73
C ILE A 4 6.21 -11.01 2.42
N SER A 5 4.99 -11.56 2.28
CA SER A 5 4.81 -12.97 1.92
C SER A 5 5.23 -13.18 0.46
N ASN A 6 6.18 -14.09 0.21
CA ASN A 6 6.78 -14.44 -1.09
C ASN A 6 5.82 -15.14 -2.09
N ALA A 7 4.54 -14.80 -2.12
CA ALA A 7 3.61 -15.32 -3.11
C ALA A 7 3.73 -14.54 -4.43
N ASP A 8 4.75 -14.90 -5.22
CA ASP A 8 4.77 -14.87 -6.69
C ASP A 8 4.16 -13.63 -7.36
N VAL A 9 4.86 -12.48 -7.34
CA VAL A 9 4.58 -11.21 -8.06
C VAL A 9 3.07 -10.86 -8.20
N GLN A 10 2.26 -11.24 -7.23
CA GLN A 10 0.91 -10.74 -7.08
C GLN A 10 1.06 -9.42 -6.36
N LYS A 11 0.72 -8.34 -7.07
CA LYS A 11 0.75 -6.97 -6.53
C LYS A 11 -0.23 -6.77 -5.36
N ASP A 12 -1.02 -7.80 -5.05
CA ASP A 12 -1.84 -7.93 -3.85
C ASP A 12 -0.98 -8.52 -2.72
N GLY A 13 -0.68 -7.72 -1.71
CA GLY A 13 0.23 -8.10 -0.63
C GLY A 13 -0.11 -7.42 0.68
N THR A 14 0.37 -7.95 1.81
CA THR A 14 0.22 -7.29 3.11
C THR A 14 1.58 -6.97 3.69
N ILE A 15 1.83 -5.69 3.94
CA ILE A 15 2.99 -5.18 4.64
C ILE A 15 2.64 -5.18 6.13
N HIS A 16 3.36 -5.95 6.92
CA HIS A 16 3.11 -6.03 8.37
C HIS A 16 4.24 -5.38 9.16
N ASP A 17 3.87 -4.49 10.07
CA ASP A 17 4.73 -4.01 11.15
C ASP A 17 4.18 -4.49 12.51
N PRO A 18 4.71 -5.61 13.03
CA PRO A 18 4.22 -6.20 14.28
C PRO A 18 4.49 -5.31 15.49
N SER A 19 5.53 -4.46 15.45
CA SER A 19 5.90 -3.61 16.57
C SER A 19 4.83 -2.55 16.87
N ASN A 20 4.15 -2.10 15.83
CA ASN A 20 3.10 -1.09 15.92
C ASN A 20 1.70 -1.65 15.66
N LYS A 21 1.56 -2.99 15.56
CA LYS A 21 0.32 -3.69 15.19
C LYS A 21 -0.33 -3.12 13.92
N LEU A 22 0.48 -2.60 13.01
CA LEU A 22 0.03 -1.95 11.78
C LEU A 22 0.15 -2.90 10.61
N LYS A 23 -0.95 -3.02 9.85
CA LYS A 23 -0.95 -3.71 8.56
C LYS A 23 -1.29 -2.72 7.47
N VAL A 24 -0.59 -2.80 6.35
CA VAL A 24 -0.90 -2.07 5.12
C VAL A 24 -1.10 -3.08 4.01
N LYS A 25 -2.33 -3.18 3.49
CA LYS A 25 -2.68 -4.09 2.40
C LYS A 25 -2.56 -3.36 1.07
N ALA A 26 -1.76 -3.90 0.17
CA ALA A 26 -1.66 -3.49 -1.22
C ALA A 26 -2.70 -4.24 -2.06
N PHE A 27 -3.33 -3.52 -2.99
CA PHE A 27 -4.30 -4.02 -3.95
C PHE A 27 -3.95 -3.51 -5.33
N ASN A 28 -3.96 -4.40 -6.32
CA ASN A 28 -3.85 -4.03 -7.71
C ASN A 28 -5.20 -3.52 -8.25
N LEU A 29 -5.27 -2.22 -8.54
CA LEU A 29 -6.49 -1.59 -9.05
C LEU A 29 -6.87 -2.05 -10.46
N LEU A 30 -5.94 -2.62 -11.22
CA LEU A 30 -6.21 -3.16 -12.56
C LEU A 30 -6.84 -4.55 -12.52
N LYS A 31 -6.66 -5.29 -11.42
CA LYS A 31 -7.08 -6.71 -11.32
C LYS A 31 -8.26 -6.93 -10.37
N ALA A 32 -8.44 -6.09 -9.35
CA ALA A 32 -9.47 -6.29 -8.33
C ALA A 32 -10.28 -5.01 -8.07
N ARG A 33 -11.59 -5.18 -7.82
CA ARG A 33 -12.43 -4.08 -7.31
C ARG A 33 -12.01 -3.77 -5.88
N PHE A 34 -11.23 -2.70 -5.71
CA PHE A 34 -10.88 -2.16 -4.41
C PHE A 34 -12.15 -1.71 -3.67
N LYS A 35 -12.47 -2.38 -2.56
CA LYS A 35 -13.60 -2.04 -1.68
C LYS A 35 -13.05 -1.53 -0.36
N PRO A 36 -13.03 -0.20 -0.17
CA PRO A 36 -12.39 0.38 1.00
C PRO A 36 -13.17 0.09 2.29
N ARG A 37 -12.46 -0.24 3.38
CA ARG A 37 -13.07 -0.37 4.71
C ARG A 37 -13.29 1.01 5.34
N LYS A 38 -14.42 1.17 6.05
CA LYS A 38 -14.80 2.44 6.69
C LYS A 38 -13.85 2.73 7.86
N GLY A 39 -13.27 3.93 7.87
CA GLY A 39 -12.39 4.42 8.95
C GLY A 39 -10.89 4.18 8.71
N GLU A 40 -10.52 3.43 7.68
CA GLU A 40 -9.11 3.16 7.36
C GLU A 40 -8.52 4.20 6.40
N VAL A 41 -7.22 4.47 6.55
CA VAL A 41 -6.47 5.41 5.72
C VAL A 41 -6.07 4.73 4.42
N ARG A 42 -6.16 5.49 3.33
CA ARG A 42 -5.93 5.00 1.99
C ARG A 42 -4.85 5.81 1.30
N PHE A 43 -4.02 5.09 0.55
CA PHE A 43 -3.02 5.68 -0.34
C PHE A 43 -3.11 5.00 -1.69
N PHE A 44 -2.66 5.69 -2.73
CA PHE A 44 -2.64 5.18 -4.09
C PHE A 44 -1.25 5.38 -4.66
N VAL A 45 -0.79 4.45 -5.47
CA VAL A 45 0.51 4.55 -6.15
C VAL A 45 0.31 4.45 -7.64
N THR A 46 0.97 5.34 -8.37
CA THR A 46 1.08 5.30 -9.84
C THR A 46 2.54 5.16 -10.24
N ALA A 47 2.85 4.25 -11.17
CA ALA A 47 4.18 4.07 -11.74
C ALA A 47 4.07 3.56 -13.19
N GLY A 48 4.15 4.46 -14.18
CA GLY A 48 3.82 4.12 -15.56
C GLY A 48 2.37 3.62 -15.67
N ASP A 49 2.20 2.40 -16.19
CA ASP A 49 0.90 1.74 -16.33
C ASP A 49 0.38 1.11 -15.02
N GLU A 50 1.19 1.11 -13.96
CA GLU A 50 0.83 0.49 -12.69
C GLU A 50 -0.02 1.41 -11.83
N LYS A 51 -1.14 0.88 -11.31
CA LYS A 51 -1.99 1.54 -10.31
C LYS A 51 -2.25 0.60 -9.13
N LEU A 52 -1.74 0.98 -7.96
CA LEU A 52 -1.94 0.25 -6.70
C LEU A 52 -2.75 1.09 -5.72
N ALA A 53 -3.56 0.43 -4.89
CA ALA A 53 -4.17 1.02 -3.71
C ALA A 53 -3.60 0.37 -2.46
N PHE A 54 -3.46 1.15 -1.40
CA PHE A 54 -3.03 0.70 -0.09
C PHE A 54 -4.08 1.07 0.94
N GLU A 55 -4.44 0.13 1.80
CA GLU A 55 -5.37 0.33 2.91
C GLU A 55 -4.73 -0.10 4.22
N THR A 56 -4.87 0.72 5.27
CA THR A 56 -4.44 0.34 6.62
C THR A 56 -5.43 -0.62 7.27
N GLU A 57 -4.96 -1.45 8.21
CA GLU A 57 -5.82 -2.20 9.11
C GLU A 57 -5.27 -2.09 10.55
N GLY A 58 -6.12 -1.66 11.49
CA GLY A 58 -5.77 -1.53 12.91
C GLY A 58 -5.24 -0.16 13.32
N TYR A 59 -5.64 0.90 12.61
CA TYR A 59 -5.04 2.23 12.79
C TYR A 59 -5.66 3.03 13.95
N GLU A 60 -4.86 3.25 15.01
CA GLU A 60 -5.16 4.18 16.11
C GLU A 60 -4.26 5.44 16.01
N ARG A 61 -4.71 6.47 15.26
CA ARG A 61 -4.12 7.83 15.13
C ARG A 61 -2.72 7.99 14.48
N HIS A 62 -2.65 9.03 13.63
CA HIS A 62 -1.51 9.76 13.02
C HIS A 62 -0.12 9.08 12.96
N ARG A 63 0.07 8.15 12.02
CA ARG A 63 1.38 7.65 11.56
C ARG A 63 1.53 7.70 10.04
N GLN A 64 1.03 8.78 9.43
CA GLN A 64 1.07 8.96 7.98
C GLN A 64 2.49 8.79 7.42
N LEU A 65 3.51 9.36 8.08
CA LEU A 65 4.91 9.21 7.65
C LEU A 65 5.37 7.75 7.64
N HIS A 66 5.04 6.98 8.68
CA HIS A 66 5.42 5.56 8.77
C HIS A 66 4.73 4.72 7.69
N ILE A 67 3.45 5.01 7.42
CA ILE A 67 2.71 4.33 6.33
C ILE A 67 3.34 4.67 4.97
N LEU A 68 3.69 5.94 4.73
CA LEU A 68 4.38 6.35 3.51
C LEU A 68 5.72 5.64 3.37
N GLN A 69 6.51 5.51 4.44
CA GLN A 69 7.77 4.76 4.43
C GLN A 69 7.55 3.27 4.11
N MET A 70 6.52 2.65 4.71
CA MET A 70 6.14 1.26 4.39
C MET A 70 5.77 1.09 2.92
N ILE A 71 4.97 2.01 2.37
CA ILE A 71 4.57 2.00 0.95
C ILE A 71 5.79 2.20 0.06
N SER A 72 6.65 3.19 0.35
CA SER A 72 7.88 3.44 -0.43
C SER A 72 8.80 2.22 -0.47
N HIS A 73 9.02 1.55 0.66
CA HIS A 73 9.79 0.30 0.69
C HIS A 73 9.14 -0.81 -0.14
N TYR A 74 7.81 -0.91 -0.12
CA TYR A 74 7.11 -1.89 -0.94
C TYR A 74 7.22 -1.57 -2.44
N CYS A 75 7.16 -0.30 -2.83
CA CYS A 75 7.42 0.12 -4.21
C CYS A 75 8.84 -0.25 -4.66
N VAL A 76 9.86 -0.01 -3.82
CA VAL A 76 11.24 -0.41 -4.11
C VAL A 76 11.35 -1.93 -4.25
N TYR A 77 10.73 -2.70 -3.36
CA TYR A 77 10.68 -4.17 -3.45
C TYR A 77 10.06 -4.66 -4.77
N LEU A 78 9.04 -3.96 -5.26
CA LEU A 78 8.41 -4.25 -6.56
C LEU A 78 9.18 -3.69 -7.78
N GLY A 79 10.30 -2.99 -7.57
CA GLY A 79 11.06 -2.35 -8.65
C GLY A 79 10.42 -1.08 -9.23
N LEU A 80 9.42 -0.49 -8.55
CA LEU A 80 8.70 0.71 -8.99
C LEU A 80 9.44 1.98 -8.56
N LEU A 81 10.59 2.25 -9.18
CA LEU A 81 11.48 3.35 -8.79
C LEU A 81 10.91 4.75 -9.06
N GLU A 82 9.99 4.88 -10.02
CA GLU A 82 9.31 6.14 -10.38
C GLU A 82 7.92 6.27 -9.73
N ALA A 83 7.65 5.48 -8.69
CA ALA A 83 6.36 5.48 -8.01
C ALA A 83 6.04 6.84 -7.37
N GLN A 84 4.83 7.33 -7.63
CA GLN A 84 4.26 8.50 -6.97
C GLN A 84 3.16 8.05 -6.02
N ILE A 85 3.19 8.55 -4.78
CA ILE A 85 2.20 8.23 -3.73
C ILE A 85 1.19 9.36 -3.61
N HIS A 86 -0.09 9.01 -3.65
CA HIS A 86 -1.23 9.91 -3.58
C HIS A 86 -2.13 9.56 -2.39
N THR A 87 -2.72 10.58 -1.75
CA THR A 87 -3.70 10.38 -0.67
C THR A 87 -5.14 10.25 -1.19
N HIS A 88 -5.35 10.59 -2.46
CA HIS A 88 -6.62 10.48 -3.17
C HIS A 88 -6.41 9.64 -4.43
N LEU A 89 -7.48 9.03 -4.93
CA LEU A 89 -7.41 8.30 -6.19
C LEU A 89 -7.05 9.31 -7.29
N PRO A 90 -5.88 9.18 -7.96
CA PRO A 90 -5.50 10.11 -9.01
C PRO A 90 -6.51 10.01 -10.16
N ALA A 91 -6.84 11.17 -10.75
CA ALA A 91 -7.69 11.23 -11.93
C ALA A 91 -7.12 10.31 -13.03
N ALA A 92 -8.02 9.63 -13.75
CA ALA A 92 -7.67 8.63 -14.73
C ALA A 92 -6.81 9.20 -15.86
#